data_AF-A0A9P7IR62-F1
#
_entry.id   AF-A0A9P7IR62-F1
#
_cell.length_a   1.000
_cell.length_b   1.000
_cell.length_c   1.000
_cell.angle_alpha   90.00
_cell.angle_beta   90.00
_cell.angle_gamma   90.00
#
_symmetry.space_group_name_H-M   'P 1'
#
loop_
_entity.id
_entity.type
_entity.pdbx_description
1 polymer ?
#
loop_
_entity_poly.entity_id
_entity_poly.type
_entity_poly.pdbx_seq_one_letter_code
_entity_poly.pdbx_strand_id
1 'polypeptide(L)'
;MPRDPLIGLVGKPSAGKSSTLNSLTDATSKVGNFPFTTIDPQRAIGYLQIECACARYNVSDRCKPNYGACVKGRRSVPIELLDVAGLVPGAHEGRGLGNKFLDDLRHADALIHVVDASGTVDAEGKETRGYDPSVDIAWLRSEIVAWVLGNLMQRWGSIRRRHQAIKATATETLQAQFSGYGATSTIVNRALDRCGIKEPLEDWSNETVELVVNAFIDEKFPTVIALNKIDHPDADKNISKIAKQQDPNTIVLCSAISEIFLRKMAEQGYIKYVEGSEFIDTKEDLIEQGDPTGGGLKDLDEKNRNRIENLKDMVLYRFGSTGVVQVLSKAAELLGLVPVFPVRNTSTFSSGASDSKFVFRDCVLVKKGSTVGDVARKVMGDAPIAFVEGAGNIRVSEDDFVAVGKNDVLSFKVGRA
;
A
#
# COMPACT_ATOMS: atom_id res chain seq x y z
N MET A 1 -13.76 14.81 5.89
CA MET A 1 -13.76 14.00 4.64
C MET A 1 -12.94 12.74 4.87
N PRO A 2 -13.32 11.58 4.32
CA PRO A 2 -12.48 10.39 4.36
C PRO A 2 -11.17 10.70 3.65
N ARG A 3 -10.06 10.69 4.39
CA ARG A 3 -8.72 10.88 3.82
C ARG A 3 -8.36 9.69 2.95
N ASP A 4 -7.53 9.91 1.94
CA ASP A 4 -7.00 8.81 1.13
C ASP A 4 -6.08 7.91 1.98
N PRO A 5 -6.04 6.59 1.68
CA PRO A 5 -5.12 5.67 2.34
C PRO A 5 -3.67 6.10 2.08
N LEU A 6 -2.88 6.15 3.15
CA LEU A 6 -1.46 6.47 3.10
C LEU A 6 -0.64 5.25 3.51
N ILE A 7 0.29 4.80 2.67
CA ILE A 7 1.16 3.66 2.97
C ILE A 7 2.58 4.16 3.21
N GLY A 8 3.12 3.89 4.39
CA GLY A 8 4.49 4.28 4.75
C GLY A 8 5.52 3.22 4.32
N LEU A 9 6.54 3.63 3.58
CA LEU A 9 7.69 2.79 3.29
C LEU A 9 8.75 3.03 4.36
N VAL A 10 9.16 1.95 5.02
CA VAL A 10 10.12 1.95 6.13
C VAL A 10 11.18 0.89 5.91
N GLY A 11 12.31 1.05 6.57
CA GLY A 11 13.43 0.13 6.51
C GLY A 11 14.73 0.85 6.82
N LYS A 12 15.78 0.08 7.05
CA LYS A 12 17.12 0.64 7.25
C LYS A 12 17.68 1.27 5.98
N PRO A 13 18.70 2.15 6.09
CA PRO A 13 19.47 2.58 4.93
C PRO A 13 20.00 1.39 4.13
N SER A 14 20.12 1.56 2.81
CA SER A 14 20.67 0.52 1.89
C SER A 14 19.87 -0.79 1.74
N ALA A 15 18.71 -0.93 2.39
CA ALA A 15 17.79 -2.06 2.16
C ALA A 15 17.06 -2.02 0.79
N GLY A 16 17.12 -0.87 0.10
CA GLY A 16 16.50 -0.65 -1.20
C GLY A 16 15.13 0.05 -1.15
N LYS A 17 14.80 0.70 -0.02
CA LYS A 17 13.57 1.49 0.16
C LYS A 17 13.32 2.50 -0.96
N SER A 18 14.30 3.36 -1.28
CA SER A 18 14.16 4.36 -2.34
C SER A 18 14.01 3.71 -3.72
N SER A 19 14.68 2.58 -3.97
CA SER A 19 14.51 1.82 -5.21
C SER A 19 13.10 1.26 -5.34
N THR A 20 12.55 0.70 -4.25
CA THR A 20 11.16 0.21 -4.19
C THR A 20 10.19 1.36 -4.41
N LEU A 21 10.39 2.50 -3.75
CA LEU A 21 9.56 3.69 -3.94
C LEU A 21 9.55 4.15 -5.39
N ASN A 22 10.72 4.35 -6.01
CA ASN A 22 10.83 4.80 -7.39
C ASN A 22 10.12 3.84 -8.36
N SER A 23 10.26 2.54 -8.11
CA SER A 23 9.58 1.51 -8.91
C SER A 23 8.05 1.56 -8.80
N LEU A 24 7.52 2.04 -7.67
CA LEU A 24 6.08 2.18 -7.43
C LEU A 24 5.51 3.51 -7.94
N THR A 25 6.34 4.54 -8.13
CA THR A 25 5.90 5.92 -8.42
C THR A 25 6.04 6.32 -9.90
N ASP A 26 6.96 5.70 -10.65
CA ASP A 26 7.24 6.03 -12.07
C ASP A 26 6.18 5.46 -13.05
N ALA A 27 4.89 5.59 -12.80
CA ALA A 27 3.90 5.15 -13.77
C ALA A 27 3.55 6.28 -14.73
N THR A 28 4.41 6.58 -15.72
CA THR A 28 4.11 7.12 -17.07
C THR A 28 2.96 8.15 -17.24
N SER A 29 2.56 8.85 -16.18
CA SER A 29 1.32 9.61 -16.11
C SER A 29 1.66 11.08 -16.27
N LYS A 30 0.87 11.75 -17.11
CA LYS A 30 0.80 13.21 -17.06
C LYS A 30 0.25 13.56 -15.68
N VAL A 31 1.12 14.01 -14.79
CA VAL A 31 0.75 14.65 -13.53
C VAL A 31 0.03 15.95 -13.90
N GLY A 32 -1.26 15.84 -14.20
CA GLY A 32 -2.16 16.99 -14.13
C GLY A 32 -2.32 17.37 -12.65
N ASN A 33 -2.68 18.63 -12.39
CA ASN A 33 -3.01 19.12 -11.05
C ASN A 33 -4.16 18.28 -10.45
N PHE A 34 -3.83 17.15 -9.84
CA PHE A 34 -4.68 16.55 -8.83
C PHE A 34 -4.89 17.61 -7.74
N PRO A 35 -6.06 17.69 -7.10
CA PRO A 35 -6.34 18.64 -6.02
C PRO A 35 -5.39 18.56 -4.80
N PHE A 36 -4.34 17.73 -4.84
CA PHE A 36 -3.40 17.43 -3.78
C PHE A 36 -1.93 17.70 -4.15
N THR A 37 -1.64 18.44 -5.23
CA THR A 37 -0.27 18.83 -5.58
C THR A 37 0.29 19.92 -4.65
N THR A 38 0.46 19.58 -3.37
CA THR A 38 1.42 20.24 -2.48
C THR A 38 2.43 19.15 -2.11
N ILE A 39 3.50 19.03 -2.89
CA ILE A 39 4.48 17.96 -2.73
C ILE A 39 5.33 18.29 -1.51
N ASP A 40 4.99 17.69 -0.37
CA ASP A 40 5.97 17.41 0.67
C ASP A 40 7.00 16.44 0.07
N PRO A 41 8.31 16.71 0.12
CA PRO A 41 9.35 15.86 -0.48
C PRO A 41 9.32 14.39 -0.01
N GLN A 42 8.62 14.06 1.07
CA GLN A 42 8.43 12.68 1.52
C GLN A 42 7.20 11.96 0.93
N ARG A 43 6.23 12.68 0.32
CA ARG A 43 5.01 12.06 -0.22
C ARG A 43 5.16 11.82 -1.71
N ALA A 44 4.75 10.63 -2.15
CA ALA A 44 4.73 10.24 -3.55
C ALA A 44 3.40 9.58 -3.92
N ILE A 45 3.06 9.62 -5.20
CA ILE A 45 1.90 8.90 -5.73
C ILE A 45 2.37 7.58 -6.32
N GLY A 46 2.02 6.49 -5.65
CA GLY A 46 2.19 5.15 -6.18
C GLY A 46 1.01 4.72 -7.03
N TYR A 47 1.17 3.62 -7.76
CA TYR A 47 0.13 3.10 -8.65
C TYR A 47 -0.25 1.66 -8.29
N LEU A 48 -1.38 1.51 -7.61
CA LEU A 48 -1.95 0.22 -7.24
C LEU A 48 -2.58 -0.44 -8.48
N GLN A 49 -2.10 -1.64 -8.84
CA GLN A 49 -2.68 -2.42 -9.93
C GLN A 49 -3.89 -3.21 -9.42
N ILE A 50 -5.06 -2.94 -9.98
CA ILE A 50 -6.31 -3.65 -9.66
C ILE A 50 -6.94 -4.26 -10.92
N GLU A 51 -7.83 -5.23 -10.72
CA GLU A 51 -8.77 -5.61 -11.77
C GLU A 51 -9.79 -4.48 -11.98
N CYS A 52 -9.90 -4.02 -13.22
CA CYS A 52 -10.81 -2.94 -13.57
C CYS A 52 -12.22 -3.50 -13.79
N ALA A 53 -13.23 -2.72 -13.37
CA ALA A 53 -14.62 -3.02 -13.72
C ALA A 53 -14.85 -3.18 -15.22
N CYS A 54 -14.09 -2.48 -16.08
CA CYS A 54 -14.27 -2.56 -17.54
C CYS A 54 -14.14 -3.97 -18.11
N ALA A 55 -13.31 -4.83 -17.51
CA ALA A 55 -13.16 -6.22 -17.91
C ALA A 55 -14.45 -7.01 -17.66
N ARG A 56 -15.08 -6.82 -16.49
CA ARG A 56 -16.35 -7.48 -16.12
C ARG A 56 -17.50 -7.13 -17.06
N TYR A 57 -17.48 -5.94 -17.65
CA TYR A 57 -18.51 -5.47 -18.58
C TYR A 57 -18.10 -5.52 -20.05
N ASN A 58 -16.94 -6.12 -20.36
CA ASN A 58 -16.41 -6.25 -21.73
C ASN A 58 -16.32 -4.92 -22.50
N VAL A 59 -15.86 -3.85 -21.84
CA VAL A 59 -15.69 -2.49 -22.41
C VAL A 59 -14.28 -1.94 -22.17
N SER A 60 -13.29 -2.83 -22.06
CA SER A 60 -11.88 -2.48 -21.81
C SER A 60 -11.27 -1.59 -22.89
N ASP A 61 -11.70 -1.74 -24.14
CA ASP A 61 -11.31 -0.94 -25.31
C ASP A 61 -11.72 0.54 -25.20
N ARG A 62 -12.79 0.82 -24.45
CA ARG A 62 -13.31 2.16 -24.20
C ARG A 62 -12.84 2.74 -22.86
N CYS A 63 -12.19 1.94 -22.02
CA CYS A 63 -11.76 2.37 -20.69
C CYS A 63 -10.63 3.40 -20.80
N LYS A 64 -10.89 4.64 -20.36
CA LYS A 64 -9.90 5.71 -20.37
C LYS A 64 -9.89 6.45 -19.04
N PRO A 65 -9.08 5.96 -18.07
CA PRO A 65 -8.92 6.61 -16.78
C PRO A 65 -8.48 8.06 -16.91
N ASN A 66 -8.94 8.91 -16.00
CA ASN A 66 -8.39 10.27 -15.81
C ASN A 66 -6.97 10.22 -15.27
N TYR A 67 -6.68 9.19 -14.48
CA TYR A 67 -5.45 9.02 -13.72
C TYR A 67 -4.99 7.58 -13.81
N GLY A 68 -3.68 7.39 -13.89
CA GLY A 68 -3.08 6.10 -14.22
C GLY A 68 -3.44 5.66 -15.64
N ALA A 69 -3.48 4.35 -15.84
CA ALA A 69 -3.73 3.69 -17.11
C ALA A 69 -4.64 2.48 -16.89
N CYS A 70 -5.27 2.02 -17.98
CA CYS A 70 -5.94 0.73 -17.99
C CYS A 70 -5.49 -0.06 -19.22
N VAL A 71 -4.87 -1.21 -18.99
CA VAL A 71 -4.31 -2.08 -20.04
C VAL A 71 -4.91 -3.47 -19.86
N LYS A 72 -5.63 -3.95 -20.88
CA LYS A 72 -6.26 -5.29 -20.88
C LYS A 72 -7.09 -5.58 -19.62
N GLY A 73 -7.86 -4.61 -19.14
CA GLY A 73 -8.70 -4.79 -17.96
C GLY A 73 -7.98 -4.69 -16.62
N ARG A 74 -6.67 -4.44 -16.60
CA ARG A 74 -5.90 -4.10 -15.39
C ARG A 74 -5.77 -2.59 -15.29
N ARG A 75 -6.11 -2.00 -14.15
CA ARG A 75 -6.09 -0.55 -13.94
C ARG A 75 -5.05 -0.19 -12.90
N SER A 76 -4.27 0.85 -13.18
CA SER A 76 -3.44 1.51 -12.18
C SER A 76 -4.23 2.64 -11.50
N VAL A 77 -4.39 2.53 -10.19
CA VAL A 77 -5.12 3.50 -9.36
C VAL A 77 -4.10 4.23 -8.47
N PRO A 78 -4.08 5.56 -8.47
CA PRO A 78 -3.17 6.33 -7.64
C PRO A 78 -3.45 6.08 -6.15
N ILE A 79 -2.38 5.94 -5.37
CA ILE A 79 -2.42 5.80 -3.91
C ILE A 79 -1.26 6.58 -3.29
N GLU A 80 -1.49 7.19 -2.12
CA GLU A 80 -0.44 7.95 -1.46
C GLU A 80 0.58 7.03 -0.79
N LEU A 81 1.86 7.30 -1.06
CA LEU A 81 3.00 6.68 -0.41
C LEU A 81 3.74 7.73 0.40
N LEU A 82 4.25 7.33 1.56
CA LEU A 82 5.13 8.12 2.40
C LEU A 82 6.50 7.46 2.43
N ASP A 83 7.54 8.16 1.96
CA ASP A 83 8.92 7.73 2.13
C ASP A 83 9.43 8.16 3.50
N VAL A 84 9.43 7.23 4.45
CA VAL A 84 10.01 7.49 5.76
C VAL A 84 11.51 7.30 5.63
N ALA A 85 12.31 8.25 6.13
CA ALA A 85 13.76 8.14 6.00
C ALA A 85 14.29 6.87 6.69
N GLY A 86 15.48 6.43 6.29
CA GLY A 86 16.10 5.22 6.81
C GLY A 86 16.20 5.27 8.34
N LEU A 87 15.47 4.37 9.01
CA LEU A 87 15.51 4.25 10.47
C LEU A 87 16.80 3.52 10.87
N VAL A 88 17.37 3.89 12.01
CA VAL A 88 18.51 3.21 12.64
C VAL A 88 18.20 2.90 14.10
N PRO A 89 18.83 1.89 14.71
CA PRO A 89 18.55 1.52 16.10
C PRO A 89 18.69 2.66 17.12
N GLY A 90 17.74 2.74 18.04
CA GLY A 90 17.62 3.81 19.04
C GLY A 90 16.88 5.06 18.54
N ALA A 91 16.10 4.95 17.46
CA ALA A 91 15.33 6.06 16.91
C ALA A 91 14.31 6.61 17.93
N HIS A 92 13.67 5.74 18.73
CA HIS A 92 12.73 6.14 19.78
C HIS A 92 13.38 6.90 20.94
N GLU A 93 14.68 6.72 21.18
CA GLU A 93 15.47 7.47 22.18
C GLU A 93 15.87 8.86 21.67
N GLY A 94 15.49 9.21 20.43
CA GLY A 94 15.90 10.46 19.80
C GLY A 94 17.30 10.42 19.18
N ARG A 95 17.90 9.24 18.94
CA ARG A 95 19.15 9.15 18.17
C ARG A 95 18.90 9.61 16.72
N GLY A 96 19.76 10.50 16.24
CA GLY A 96 19.64 11.10 14.90
C GLY A 96 18.37 11.95 14.75
N LEU A 97 17.63 11.73 13.65
CA LEU A 97 16.34 12.37 13.37
C LEU A 97 15.14 11.47 13.74
N GLY A 98 15.35 10.40 14.53
CA GLY A 98 14.41 9.30 14.78
C GLY A 98 13.01 9.72 15.23
N ASN A 99 12.89 10.65 16.19
CA ASN A 99 11.58 11.11 16.67
C ASN A 99 10.76 11.83 15.59
N LYS A 100 11.41 12.55 14.65
CA LYS A 100 10.70 13.19 13.53
C LYS A 100 10.15 12.13 12.56
N PHE A 101 10.92 11.07 12.31
CA PHE A 101 10.49 9.98 11.42
C PHE A 101 9.36 9.13 12.00
N LEU A 102 9.43 8.84 13.31
CA LEU A 102 8.33 8.18 14.00
C LEU A 102 7.06 9.06 13.96
N ASP A 103 7.21 10.38 14.09
CA ASP A 103 6.09 11.31 13.92
C ASP A 103 5.50 11.29 12.51
N ASP A 104 6.31 11.11 11.46
CA ASP A 104 5.83 10.95 10.09
C ASP A 104 4.97 9.67 9.94
N LEU A 105 5.34 8.58 10.63
CA LEU A 105 4.58 7.33 10.63
C LEU A 105 3.17 7.47 11.18
N ARG A 106 2.89 8.44 12.05
CA ARG A 106 1.55 8.65 12.63
C ARG A 106 0.45 8.75 11.59
N HIS A 107 0.78 9.26 10.40
CA HIS A 107 -0.17 9.47 9.32
C HIS A 107 -0.41 8.22 8.46
N ALA A 108 0.52 7.27 8.47
CA ALA A 108 0.41 6.04 7.67
C ALA A 108 -0.72 5.14 8.19
N ASP A 109 -1.50 4.56 7.27
CA ASP A 109 -2.53 3.56 7.56
C ASP A 109 -1.97 2.14 7.58
N ALA A 110 -0.91 1.88 6.81
CA ALA A 110 -0.17 0.61 6.77
C ALA A 110 1.30 0.90 6.48
N LEU A 111 2.15 -0.09 6.74
CA LEU A 111 3.58 -0.02 6.47
C LEU A 111 4.01 -1.05 5.44
N ILE A 112 4.98 -0.68 4.61
CA ILE A 112 5.80 -1.58 3.82
C ILE A 112 7.19 -1.53 4.44
N HIS A 113 7.58 -2.60 5.12
CA HIS A 113 8.92 -2.76 5.66
C HIS A 113 9.83 -3.42 4.61
N VAL A 114 10.69 -2.61 4.00
CA VAL A 114 11.70 -3.05 3.04
C VAL A 114 12.90 -3.61 3.80
N VAL A 115 13.12 -4.91 3.66
CA VAL A 115 14.17 -5.68 4.35
C VAL A 115 15.13 -6.23 3.31
N ASP A 116 16.43 -6.13 3.57
CA ASP A 116 17.46 -6.69 2.69
C ASP A 116 17.56 -8.21 2.86
N ALA A 117 16.90 -8.98 1.98
CA ALA A 117 16.90 -10.43 2.04
C ALA A 117 18.30 -11.03 1.82
N SER A 118 19.22 -10.32 1.15
CA SER A 118 20.55 -10.85 0.86
C SER A 118 21.47 -10.92 2.08
N GLY A 119 21.16 -10.18 3.15
CA GLY A 119 22.04 -10.09 4.33
C GLY A 119 23.38 -9.39 4.06
N THR A 120 23.43 -8.58 2.99
CA THR A 120 24.63 -7.80 2.59
C THR A 120 24.76 -6.45 3.29
N VAL A 121 23.79 -6.11 4.14
CA VAL A 121 23.73 -4.84 4.86
C VAL A 121 23.50 -5.12 6.34
N ASP A 122 24.27 -4.48 7.23
CA ASP A 122 24.15 -4.60 8.68
C ASP A 122 23.03 -3.71 9.27
N ALA A 123 22.92 -3.64 10.60
CA ALA A 123 21.88 -2.85 11.27
C ALA A 123 22.02 -1.32 11.07
N GLU A 124 23.21 -0.83 10.70
CA GLU A 124 23.48 0.59 10.47
C GLU A 124 23.33 0.98 8.98
N GLY A 125 23.06 0.01 8.10
CA GLY A 125 22.99 0.25 6.66
C GLY A 125 24.33 0.15 5.95
N LYS A 126 25.36 -0.40 6.61
CA LYS A 126 26.72 -0.59 6.05
C LYS A 126 26.86 -1.96 5.41
N GLU A 127 27.74 -2.06 4.42
CA GLU A 127 28.02 -3.32 3.73
C GLU A 127 28.61 -4.35 4.70
N THR A 128 28.10 -5.58 4.61
CA THR A 128 28.53 -6.72 5.41
C THR A 128 28.25 -8.03 4.66
N ARG A 129 28.55 -9.17 5.27
CA ARG A 129 28.18 -10.49 4.75
C ARG A 129 27.59 -11.36 5.85
N GLY A 130 26.52 -12.07 5.50
CA GLY A 130 25.89 -13.03 6.40
C GLY A 130 25.12 -12.38 7.55
N TYR A 131 24.70 -11.12 7.42
CA TYR A 131 23.78 -10.51 8.37
C TYR A 131 22.42 -11.21 8.31
N ASP A 132 21.77 -11.32 9.46
CA ASP A 132 20.48 -11.98 9.63
C ASP A 132 19.33 -10.97 9.51
N PRO A 133 18.61 -10.89 8.38
CA PRO A 133 17.62 -9.84 8.16
C PRO A 133 16.36 -9.99 9.02
N SER A 134 16.17 -11.15 9.68
CA SER A 134 15.08 -11.33 10.63
C SER A 134 15.20 -10.41 11.85
N VAL A 135 16.41 -9.97 12.18
CA VAL A 135 16.68 -9.00 13.25
C VAL A 135 16.09 -7.63 12.90
N ASP A 136 16.18 -7.20 11.64
CA ASP A 136 15.62 -5.91 11.19
C ASP A 136 14.09 -5.89 11.38
N ILE A 137 13.40 -6.99 11.06
CA ILE A 137 11.94 -7.13 11.20
C ILE A 137 11.52 -6.93 12.66
N ALA A 138 12.17 -7.64 13.58
CA ALA A 138 11.89 -7.55 15.01
C ALA A 138 12.25 -6.16 15.57
N TRP A 139 13.34 -5.58 15.08
CA TRP A 139 13.82 -4.28 15.51
C TRP A 139 12.84 -3.16 15.17
N LEU A 140 12.39 -3.04 13.92
CA LEU A 140 11.47 -1.96 13.51
C LEU A 140 10.21 -1.96 14.39
N ARG A 141 9.64 -3.15 14.62
CA ARG A 141 8.45 -3.29 15.45
C ARG A 141 8.72 -2.84 16.89
N SER A 142 9.86 -3.25 17.45
CA SER A 142 10.27 -2.87 18.80
C SER A 142 10.42 -1.35 18.95
N GLU A 143 10.97 -0.66 17.94
CA GLU A 143 11.10 0.81 17.96
C GLU A 143 9.74 1.52 18.00
N ILE A 144 8.78 1.07 17.17
CA ILE A 144 7.44 1.67 17.10
C ILE A 144 6.69 1.45 18.43
N VAL A 145 6.79 0.24 19.00
CA VAL A 145 6.19 -0.08 20.31
C VAL A 145 6.83 0.76 21.41
N ALA A 146 8.16 0.81 21.48
CA ALA A 146 8.88 1.58 22.50
C ALA A 146 8.53 3.07 22.45
N TRP A 147 8.37 3.64 21.26
CA TRP A 147 7.95 5.02 21.09
C TRP A 147 6.54 5.30 21.61
N VAL A 148 5.54 4.50 21.21
CA VAL A 148 4.16 4.70 21.66
C VAL A 148 4.03 4.41 23.16
N LEU A 149 4.68 3.36 23.64
CA LEU A 149 4.70 3.01 25.06
C LEU A 149 5.37 4.11 25.89
N GLY A 150 6.53 4.62 25.45
CA GLY A 150 7.23 5.71 26.13
C GLY A 150 6.38 6.96 26.28
N ASN A 151 5.70 7.38 25.19
CA ASN A 151 4.79 8.52 25.21
C ASN A 151 3.61 8.33 26.17
N LEU A 152 3.04 7.12 26.22
CA LEU A 152 1.93 6.79 27.11
C LEU A 152 2.39 6.75 28.58
N MET A 153 3.50 6.07 28.85
CA MET A 153 4.02 5.85 30.21
C MET A 153 4.46 7.13 30.89
N GLN A 154 4.99 8.11 30.15
CA GLN A 154 5.31 9.45 30.68
C GLN A 154 4.11 10.13 31.35
N ARG A 155 2.88 9.83 30.91
CA ARG A 155 1.65 10.47 31.41
C ARG A 155 0.72 9.50 32.14
N TRP A 156 1.08 8.22 32.25
CA TRP A 156 0.19 7.14 32.71
C TRP A 156 -0.46 7.42 34.07
N GLY A 157 0.32 7.87 35.07
CA GLY A 157 -0.22 8.20 36.39
C GLY A 157 -1.26 9.33 36.40
N SER A 158 -1.20 10.26 35.43
CA SER A 158 -2.23 11.30 35.24
C SER A 158 -3.44 10.77 34.46
N ILE A 159 -3.21 9.92 33.46
CA ILE A 159 -4.25 9.28 32.65
C ILE A 159 -5.14 8.42 33.56
N ARG A 160 -4.56 7.58 34.40
CA ARG A 160 -5.29 6.73 35.36
C ARG A 160 -6.17 7.54 36.31
N ARG A 161 -5.63 8.60 36.92
CA ARG A 161 -6.41 9.45 37.83
C ARG A 161 -7.59 10.12 37.12
N ARG A 162 -7.38 10.60 35.90
CA ARG A 162 -8.44 11.20 35.10
C ARG A 162 -9.50 10.17 34.69
N HIS A 163 -9.08 8.99 34.26
CA HIS A 163 -9.96 7.86 33.92
C HIS A 163 -10.95 7.57 35.05
N GLN A 164 -10.45 7.39 36.27
CA GLN A 164 -11.27 7.16 37.46
C GLN A 164 -12.20 8.33 37.77
N ALA A 165 -11.70 9.57 37.68
CA ALA A 165 -12.49 10.76 38.02
C ALA A 165 -13.70 10.96 37.11
N ILE A 166 -13.55 10.67 35.80
CA ILE A 166 -14.63 10.85 34.81
C ILE A 166 -15.43 9.57 34.54
N LYS A 167 -15.01 8.42 35.11
CA LYS A 167 -15.61 7.09 34.88
C LYS A 167 -15.71 6.73 33.39
N ALA A 168 -14.67 7.08 32.62
CA ALA A 168 -14.60 6.73 31.20
C ALA A 168 -14.39 5.23 31.02
N THR A 169 -14.74 4.72 29.85
CA THR A 169 -14.34 3.37 29.43
C THR A 169 -12.84 3.30 29.09
N ALA A 170 -12.25 2.10 29.12
CA ALA A 170 -10.87 1.89 28.67
C ALA A 170 -10.69 2.35 27.22
N THR A 171 -11.69 2.06 26.36
CA THR A 171 -11.72 2.48 24.95
C THR A 171 -11.64 3.98 24.79
N GLU A 172 -12.50 4.76 25.46
CA GLU A 172 -12.50 6.22 25.36
C GLU A 172 -11.17 6.81 25.85
N THR A 173 -10.63 6.24 26.92
CA THR A 173 -9.37 6.69 27.54
C THR A 173 -8.20 6.49 26.58
N LEU A 174 -8.06 5.28 26.03
CA LEU A 174 -6.98 4.95 25.10
C LEU A 174 -7.16 5.62 23.74
N GLN A 175 -8.40 5.73 23.24
CA GLN A 175 -8.66 6.48 22.01
C GLN A 175 -8.19 7.92 22.14
N ALA A 176 -8.43 8.57 23.29
CA ALA A 176 -7.93 9.92 23.53
C ALA A 176 -6.40 9.99 23.50
N GLN A 177 -5.70 9.01 24.12
CA GLN A 177 -4.23 8.99 24.13
C GLN A 177 -3.64 8.65 22.76
N PHE A 178 -4.29 7.78 22.00
CA PHE A 178 -3.81 7.33 20.70
C PHE A 178 -4.35 8.13 19.51
N SER A 179 -5.14 9.17 19.78
CA SER A 179 -5.72 10.05 18.75
C SER A 179 -4.65 10.70 17.85
N GLY A 180 -3.47 11.01 18.40
CA GLY A 180 -2.33 11.53 17.64
C GLY A 180 -1.77 10.55 16.60
N TYR A 181 -2.03 9.25 16.76
CA TYR A 181 -1.70 8.20 15.81
C TYR A 181 -2.89 7.89 14.88
N GLY A 182 -3.97 8.67 14.89
CA GLY A 182 -5.16 8.39 14.08
C GLY A 182 -6.00 7.20 14.57
N ALA A 183 -5.91 6.85 15.85
CA ALA A 183 -6.70 5.77 16.44
C ALA A 183 -8.20 6.10 16.47
N THR A 184 -9.02 5.12 16.09
CA THR A 184 -10.48 5.15 16.22
C THR A 184 -10.91 4.24 17.37
N SER A 185 -12.13 4.43 17.89
CA SER A 185 -12.71 3.50 18.88
C SER A 185 -12.70 2.06 18.38
N THR A 186 -12.92 1.83 17.07
CA THR A 186 -12.86 0.51 16.44
C THR A 186 -11.48 -0.13 16.52
N ILE A 187 -10.40 0.63 16.22
CA ILE A 187 -9.02 0.13 16.32
C ILE A 187 -8.70 -0.24 17.78
N VAL A 188 -9.05 0.64 18.72
CA VAL A 188 -8.79 0.45 20.15
C VAL A 188 -9.57 -0.76 20.68
N ASN A 189 -10.85 -0.91 20.33
CA ASN A 189 -11.65 -2.06 20.75
C ASN A 189 -11.04 -3.37 20.24
N ARG A 190 -10.67 -3.46 18.95
CA ARG A 190 -10.04 -4.67 18.41
C ARG A 190 -8.72 -5.01 19.12
N ALA A 191 -7.93 -3.99 19.48
CA ALA A 191 -6.71 -4.19 20.25
C ALA A 191 -7.01 -4.73 21.66
N LEU A 192 -7.97 -4.14 22.37
CA LEU A 192 -8.39 -4.58 23.71
C LEU A 192 -8.98 -6.00 23.70
N ASP A 193 -9.85 -6.29 22.74
CA ASP A 193 -10.49 -7.60 22.56
C ASP A 193 -9.42 -8.69 22.35
N ARG A 194 -8.36 -8.37 21.58
CA ARG A 194 -7.23 -9.28 21.34
C ARG A 194 -6.43 -9.55 22.62
N CYS A 195 -6.30 -8.57 23.51
CA CYS A 195 -5.58 -8.74 24.77
C CYS A 195 -6.38 -9.56 25.81
N GLY A 196 -7.71 -9.57 25.73
CA GLY A 196 -8.57 -10.34 26.64
C GLY A 196 -8.46 -9.91 28.12
N ILE A 197 -8.10 -8.65 28.37
CA ILE A 197 -7.88 -8.09 29.71
C ILE A 197 -9.22 -7.91 30.41
N LYS A 198 -9.31 -8.36 31.66
CA LYS A 198 -10.54 -8.26 32.47
C LYS A 198 -10.42 -7.23 33.59
N GLU A 199 -9.20 -6.96 34.00
CA GLU A 199 -8.85 -6.00 35.02
C GLU A 199 -9.21 -4.58 34.55
N PRO A 200 -9.77 -3.74 35.44
CA PRO A 200 -10.06 -2.36 35.10
C PRO A 200 -8.76 -1.57 34.87
N LEU A 201 -8.82 -0.53 34.03
CA LEU A 201 -7.64 0.17 33.51
C LEU A 201 -6.74 0.74 34.63
N GLU A 202 -7.33 1.15 35.74
CA GLU A 202 -6.60 1.65 36.89
C GLU A 202 -5.65 0.65 37.56
N ASP A 203 -5.96 -0.64 37.44
CA ASP A 203 -5.22 -1.72 38.08
C ASP A 203 -4.19 -2.36 37.13
N TRP A 204 -4.07 -1.85 35.90
CA TRP A 204 -3.12 -2.37 34.93
C TRP A 204 -1.68 -2.19 35.38
N SER A 205 -0.93 -3.30 35.31
CA SER A 205 0.53 -3.29 35.48
C SER A 205 1.22 -2.71 34.24
N ASN A 206 2.52 -2.42 34.35
CA ASN A 206 3.31 -1.95 33.21
C ASN A 206 3.29 -2.97 32.05
N GLU A 207 3.33 -4.26 32.38
CA GLU A 207 3.29 -5.36 31.41
C GLU A 207 1.93 -5.42 30.71
N THR A 208 0.84 -5.10 31.43
CA THR A 208 -0.51 -5.02 30.84
C THR A 208 -0.60 -3.85 29.87
N VAL A 209 -0.06 -2.69 30.23
CA VAL A 209 0.01 -1.52 29.34
C VAL A 209 0.83 -1.83 28.10
N GLU A 210 1.99 -2.48 28.26
CA GLU A 210 2.83 -2.91 27.15
C GLU A 210 2.10 -3.90 26.23
N LEU A 211 1.36 -4.87 26.77
CA LEU A 211 0.55 -5.81 26.00
C LEU A 211 -0.50 -5.07 25.15
N VAL A 212 -1.18 -4.09 25.71
CA VAL A 212 -2.18 -3.27 25.00
C VAL A 212 -1.53 -2.43 23.90
N VAL A 213 -0.37 -1.82 24.18
CA VAL A 213 0.36 -1.05 23.16
C VAL A 213 0.80 -1.97 22.02
N ASN A 214 1.30 -3.17 22.32
CA ASN A 214 1.66 -4.16 21.30
C ASN A 214 0.47 -4.50 20.38
N ALA A 215 -0.69 -4.83 20.97
CA ALA A 215 -1.89 -5.12 20.19
C ALA A 215 -2.39 -3.90 19.39
N PHE A 216 -2.28 -2.70 19.98
CA PHE A 216 -2.62 -1.47 19.29
C PHE A 216 -1.73 -1.22 18.07
N ILE A 217 -0.42 -1.43 18.18
CA ILE A 217 0.51 -1.28 17.05
C ILE A 217 0.19 -2.26 15.93
N ASP A 218 -0.10 -3.53 16.26
CA ASP A 218 -0.45 -4.53 15.25
C ASP A 218 -1.75 -4.17 14.51
N GLU A 219 -2.72 -3.55 15.20
CA GLU A 219 -3.98 -3.06 14.62
C GLU A 219 -3.82 -1.76 13.83
N LYS A 220 -2.97 -0.86 14.31
CA LYS A 220 -2.79 0.49 13.74
C LYS A 220 -1.83 0.48 12.54
N PHE A 221 -0.80 -0.35 12.57
CA PHE A 221 0.25 -0.43 11.57
C PHE A 221 0.37 -1.84 11.00
N PRO A 222 -0.69 -2.34 10.32
CA PRO A 222 -0.54 -3.57 9.54
C PRO A 222 0.63 -3.40 8.57
N THR A 223 1.55 -4.37 8.60
CA THR A 223 2.86 -4.24 7.94
C THR A 223 3.06 -5.36 6.93
N VAL A 224 3.39 -4.98 5.70
CA VAL A 224 3.92 -5.89 4.67
C VAL A 224 5.44 -5.93 4.79
N ILE A 225 6.01 -7.12 4.87
CA ILE A 225 7.46 -7.35 4.85
C ILE A 225 7.88 -7.57 3.41
N ALA A 226 8.45 -6.54 2.79
CA ALA A 226 9.03 -6.60 1.46
C ALA A 226 10.48 -7.10 1.55
N LEU A 227 10.67 -8.40 1.38
CA LEU A 227 11.98 -9.04 1.30
C LEU A 227 12.63 -8.71 -0.04
N ASN A 228 13.39 -7.62 -0.07
CA ASN A 228 14.01 -7.08 -1.26
C ASN A 228 15.38 -7.73 -1.55
N LYS A 229 15.90 -7.53 -2.76
CA LYS A 229 17.17 -8.08 -3.27
C LYS A 229 17.15 -9.60 -3.42
N ILE A 230 16.01 -10.17 -3.82
CA ILE A 230 15.89 -11.62 -4.12
C ILE A 230 16.71 -12.05 -5.35
N ASP A 231 17.20 -11.09 -6.13
CA ASP A 231 18.18 -11.29 -7.20
C ASP A 231 19.60 -11.63 -6.68
N HIS A 232 19.83 -11.59 -5.37
CA HIS A 232 21.09 -11.99 -4.77
C HIS A 232 21.12 -13.49 -4.41
N PRO A 233 22.19 -14.24 -4.71
CA PRO A 233 22.26 -15.68 -4.45
C PRO A 233 22.11 -16.06 -2.96
N ASP A 234 22.54 -15.18 -2.05
CA ASP A 234 22.44 -15.43 -0.60
C ASP A 234 21.02 -15.22 -0.03
N ALA A 235 20.06 -14.71 -0.82
CA ALA A 235 18.73 -14.36 -0.33
C ALA A 235 17.93 -15.58 0.17
N ASP A 236 18.09 -16.74 -0.47
CA ASP A 236 17.25 -17.92 -0.26
C ASP A 236 17.25 -18.45 1.17
N LYS A 237 18.44 -18.47 1.77
CA LYS A 237 18.63 -18.94 3.15
C LYS A 237 17.87 -18.04 4.13
N ASN A 238 17.95 -16.73 3.91
CA ASN A 238 17.30 -15.73 4.76
C ASN A 238 15.79 -15.72 4.53
N ILE A 239 15.33 -15.79 3.28
CA ILE A 239 13.91 -15.91 2.93
C ILE A 239 13.30 -17.14 3.62
N SER A 240 13.94 -18.31 3.49
CA SER A 240 13.47 -19.55 4.10
C SER A 240 13.40 -19.49 5.62
N LYS A 241 14.32 -18.74 6.25
CA LYS A 241 14.33 -18.52 7.70
C LYS A 241 13.20 -17.60 8.13
N ILE A 242 13.04 -16.47 7.45
CA ILE A 242 12.02 -15.46 7.77
C ILE A 242 10.61 -16.01 7.52
N ALA A 243 10.41 -16.75 6.43
CA ALA A 243 9.12 -17.36 6.10
C ALA A 243 8.63 -18.38 7.16
N LYS A 244 9.53 -18.95 7.98
CA LYS A 244 9.15 -19.83 9.10
C LYS A 244 8.72 -19.07 10.35
N GLN A 245 9.02 -17.78 10.44
CA GLN A 245 8.82 -16.95 11.63
C GLN A 245 7.69 -15.94 11.47
N GLN A 246 7.30 -15.64 10.24
CA GLN A 246 6.33 -14.61 9.89
C GLN A 246 5.10 -15.22 9.21
N ASP A 247 3.97 -14.52 9.27
CA ASP A 247 2.77 -14.90 8.52
C ASP A 247 3.08 -14.83 7.00
N PRO A 248 2.89 -15.93 6.23
CA PRO A 248 3.08 -15.92 4.79
C PRO A 248 2.26 -14.84 4.07
N ASN A 249 1.12 -14.43 4.65
CA ASN A 249 0.26 -13.39 4.08
C ASN A 249 0.81 -11.97 4.26
N THR A 250 1.86 -11.76 5.06
CA THR A 250 2.48 -10.44 5.23
C THR A 250 3.79 -10.32 4.46
N ILE A 251 4.32 -11.41 3.90
CA ILE A 251 5.60 -11.41 3.18
C ILE A 251 5.37 -11.22 1.68
N VAL A 252 6.20 -10.36 1.08
CA VAL A 252 6.36 -10.28 -0.38
C VAL A 252 7.84 -10.34 -0.71
N LEU A 253 8.21 -11.25 -1.61
CA LEU A 253 9.55 -11.33 -2.18
C LEU A 253 9.65 -10.32 -3.32
N CYS A 254 10.67 -9.46 -3.33
CA CYS A 254 10.84 -8.50 -4.41
C CYS A 254 12.30 -8.21 -4.82
N SER A 255 12.46 -7.71 -6.05
CA SER A 255 13.72 -7.14 -6.54
C SER A 255 13.44 -5.79 -7.17
N ALA A 256 13.59 -4.73 -6.37
CA ALA A 256 13.39 -3.36 -6.84
C ALA A 256 14.38 -2.97 -7.95
N ILE A 257 15.62 -3.48 -7.90
CA ILE A 257 16.63 -3.18 -8.93
C ILE A 257 16.29 -3.84 -10.27
N SER A 258 15.72 -5.05 -10.23
CA SER A 258 15.23 -5.74 -11.43
C SER A 258 14.08 -4.97 -12.04
N GLU A 259 13.12 -4.54 -11.23
CA GLU A 259 11.97 -3.76 -11.70
C GLU A 259 12.39 -2.43 -12.36
N ILE A 260 13.29 -1.67 -11.75
CA ILE A 260 13.84 -0.42 -12.33
C ILE A 260 14.49 -0.71 -13.69
N PHE A 261 15.29 -1.78 -13.77
CA PHE A 261 15.97 -2.14 -15.01
C PHE A 261 14.97 -2.50 -16.11
N LEU A 262 13.99 -3.37 -15.84
CA LEU A 262 12.98 -3.75 -16.82
C LEU A 262 12.15 -2.56 -17.31
N ARG A 263 11.70 -1.71 -16.40
CA ARG A 263 10.91 -0.51 -16.76
C ARG A 263 11.72 0.42 -17.65
N LYS A 264 12.99 0.67 -17.32
CA LYS A 264 13.89 1.49 -18.15
C LYS A 264 14.08 0.90 -19.55
N MET A 265 14.28 -0.42 -19.65
CA MET A 265 14.44 -1.09 -20.94
C MET A 265 13.16 -1.02 -21.79
N ALA A 266 12.00 -1.14 -21.15
CA ALA A 266 10.70 -1.02 -21.81
C ALA A 266 10.44 0.40 -22.32
N GLU A 267 10.68 1.41 -21.48
CA GLU A 267 10.54 2.83 -21.84
C GLU A 267 11.45 3.23 -23.00
N GLN A 268 12.66 2.67 -23.05
CA GLN A 268 13.61 2.93 -24.13
C GLN A 268 13.30 2.15 -25.41
N GLY A 269 12.30 1.26 -25.39
CA GLY A 269 11.85 0.47 -26.52
C GLY A 269 12.75 -0.72 -26.86
N TYR A 270 13.46 -1.28 -25.87
CA TYR A 270 14.29 -2.48 -26.06
C TYR A 270 13.54 -3.78 -25.75
N ILE A 271 12.56 -3.72 -24.86
CA ILE A 271 11.74 -4.88 -24.48
C ILE A 271 10.27 -4.48 -24.41
N LYS A 272 9.41 -5.48 -24.48
CA LYS A 272 8.00 -5.38 -24.14
C LYS A 272 7.80 -5.99 -22.75
N TYR A 273 7.48 -5.14 -21.79
CA TYR A 273 7.26 -5.53 -20.39
C TYR A 273 6.04 -4.79 -19.84
N VAL A 274 5.25 -5.51 -19.04
CA VAL A 274 4.15 -4.93 -18.27
C VAL A 274 4.48 -5.14 -16.79
N GLU A 275 4.33 -4.10 -15.99
CA GLU A 275 4.67 -4.15 -14.56
C GLU A 275 4.00 -5.31 -13.82
N GLY A 276 4.78 -6.04 -13.04
CA GLY A 276 4.32 -7.19 -12.28
C GLY A 276 4.04 -8.44 -13.12
N SER A 277 4.33 -8.40 -14.43
CA SER A 277 4.28 -9.56 -15.32
C SER A 277 5.47 -10.50 -15.08
N GLU A 278 5.25 -11.79 -15.27
CA GLU A 278 6.32 -12.78 -15.40
C GLU A 278 6.98 -12.75 -16.80
N PHE A 279 6.27 -12.18 -17.78
CA PHE A 279 6.68 -12.18 -19.18
C PHE A 279 7.43 -10.91 -19.56
N ILE A 280 8.54 -11.11 -20.28
CA ILE A 280 9.27 -10.09 -21.02
C ILE A 280 9.47 -10.64 -22.44
N ASP A 281 9.09 -9.87 -23.45
CA ASP A 281 9.43 -10.19 -24.83
C ASP A 281 10.53 -9.24 -25.34
N THR A 282 11.61 -9.82 -25.87
CA THR A 282 12.62 -9.12 -26.66
C THR A 282 12.18 -9.02 -28.13
N LYS A 283 12.95 -8.29 -28.93
CA LYS A 283 12.71 -8.20 -30.38
C LYS A 283 12.75 -9.59 -31.02
N GLU A 284 13.75 -10.40 -30.66
CA GLU A 284 13.93 -11.76 -31.15
C GLU A 284 12.75 -12.65 -30.76
N ASP A 285 12.31 -12.59 -29.49
CA ASP A 285 11.15 -13.35 -29.01
C ASP A 285 9.87 -13.03 -29.83
N LEU A 286 9.63 -11.75 -30.13
CA LEU A 286 8.46 -11.32 -30.90
C LEU A 286 8.53 -11.78 -32.37
N ILE A 287 9.73 -11.83 -32.96
CA ILE A 287 9.93 -12.37 -34.32
C ILE A 287 9.61 -13.86 -34.35
N GLU A 288 10.08 -14.62 -33.36
CA GLU A 288 9.77 -16.05 -33.22
C GLU A 288 8.27 -16.30 -33.00
N GLN A 289 7.59 -15.39 -32.30
CA GLN A 289 6.12 -15.40 -32.12
C GLN A 289 5.33 -14.96 -33.37
N GLY A 290 6.02 -14.59 -34.46
CA GLY A 290 5.40 -14.28 -35.75
C GLY A 290 5.19 -12.80 -36.07
N ASP A 291 5.76 -11.88 -35.28
CA ASP A 291 5.82 -10.45 -35.63
C ASP A 291 7.13 -10.14 -36.37
N PRO A 292 7.12 -10.02 -37.72
CA PRO A 292 8.35 -9.81 -38.50
C PRO A 292 9.07 -8.48 -38.19
N THR A 293 8.40 -7.54 -37.51
CA THR A 293 9.00 -6.27 -37.09
C THR A 293 9.63 -6.34 -35.70
N GLY A 294 9.47 -7.46 -34.98
CA GLY A 294 9.87 -7.62 -33.59
C GLY A 294 9.20 -6.60 -32.68
N GLY A 295 7.93 -6.26 -32.95
CA GLY A 295 7.17 -5.25 -32.22
C GLY A 295 7.69 -3.82 -32.35
N GLY A 296 8.59 -3.56 -33.31
CA GLY A 296 9.28 -2.27 -33.44
C GLY A 296 10.31 -2.01 -32.34
N LEU A 297 10.73 -3.06 -31.61
CA LEU A 297 11.75 -2.95 -30.58
C LEU A 297 13.15 -2.75 -31.18
N LYS A 298 14.00 -2.06 -30.42
CA LYS A 298 15.42 -1.87 -30.73
C LYS A 298 16.21 -3.13 -30.40
N ASP A 299 17.30 -3.35 -31.13
CA ASP A 299 18.22 -4.44 -30.84
C ASP A 299 18.93 -4.22 -29.49
N LEU A 300 19.06 -5.29 -28.73
CA LEU A 300 19.79 -5.33 -27.46
C LEU A 300 21.29 -5.53 -27.72
N ASP A 301 22.13 -4.80 -26.98
CA ASP A 301 23.55 -5.16 -26.88
C ASP A 301 23.74 -6.45 -26.08
N GLU A 302 24.90 -7.10 -26.25
CA GLU A 302 25.21 -8.37 -25.60
C GLU A 302 25.14 -8.30 -24.06
N LYS A 303 25.58 -7.18 -23.49
CA LYS A 303 25.59 -6.96 -22.03
C LYS A 303 24.16 -6.93 -21.47
N ASN A 304 23.28 -6.17 -22.10
CA ASN A 304 21.89 -6.03 -21.69
C ASN A 304 21.10 -7.30 -21.96
N ARG A 305 21.38 -8.01 -23.07
CA ARG A 305 20.81 -9.33 -23.33
C ARG A 305 21.16 -10.31 -22.22
N ASN A 306 22.45 -10.46 -21.89
CA ASN A 306 22.89 -11.33 -20.80
C ASN A 306 22.28 -10.94 -19.44
N ARG A 307 22.11 -9.64 -19.20
CA ARG A 307 21.47 -9.15 -17.97
C ARG A 307 19.98 -9.49 -17.91
N ILE A 308 19.26 -9.41 -19.02
CA ILE A 308 17.83 -9.79 -19.11
C ILE A 308 17.69 -11.29 -18.86
N GLU A 309 18.51 -12.12 -19.50
CA GLU A 309 18.45 -13.59 -19.31
C GLU A 309 18.75 -14.00 -17.86
N ASN A 310 19.81 -13.45 -17.26
CA ASN A 310 20.10 -13.69 -15.84
C ASN A 310 18.94 -13.25 -14.93
N LEU A 311 18.29 -12.13 -15.24
CA LEU A 311 17.13 -11.65 -14.48
C LEU A 311 15.92 -12.58 -14.64
N LYS A 312 15.64 -13.06 -15.86
CA LYS A 312 14.58 -14.05 -16.12
C LYS A 312 14.78 -15.28 -15.25
N ASP A 313 15.99 -15.84 -15.23
CA ASP A 313 16.32 -17.04 -14.47
C ASP A 313 16.29 -16.83 -12.96
N MET A 314 16.96 -15.78 -12.47
CA MET A 314 17.12 -15.55 -11.04
C MET A 314 15.85 -15.00 -10.38
N VAL A 315 15.01 -14.29 -11.13
CA VAL A 315 13.86 -13.55 -10.58
C VAL A 315 12.54 -14.03 -11.17
N LEU A 316 12.32 -13.90 -12.48
CA LEU A 316 10.98 -14.05 -13.05
C LEU A 316 10.51 -15.50 -13.09
N TYR A 317 11.31 -16.43 -13.62
CA TYR A 317 10.96 -17.85 -13.65
C TYR A 317 10.86 -18.45 -12.24
N ARG A 318 11.63 -17.89 -11.31
CA ARG A 318 11.70 -18.37 -9.94
C ARG A 318 10.55 -17.87 -9.06
N PHE A 319 10.18 -16.59 -9.19
CA PHE A 319 9.24 -15.92 -8.29
C PHE A 319 7.97 -15.42 -8.99
N GLY A 320 7.86 -15.59 -10.31
CA GLY A 320 6.70 -15.18 -11.13
C GLY A 320 6.58 -13.67 -11.36
N SER A 321 7.43 -12.84 -10.78
CA SER A 321 7.50 -11.39 -11.04
C SER A 321 8.71 -10.80 -10.30
N THR A 322 8.94 -9.50 -10.48
CA THR A 322 9.85 -8.74 -9.62
C THR A 322 9.28 -8.49 -8.22
N GLY A 323 8.01 -8.78 -7.97
CA GLY A 323 7.34 -8.64 -6.67
C GLY A 323 7.01 -7.21 -6.24
N VAL A 324 7.53 -6.18 -6.90
CA VAL A 324 7.36 -4.79 -6.47
C VAL A 324 5.89 -4.36 -6.50
N VAL A 325 5.17 -4.66 -7.57
CA VAL A 325 3.73 -4.38 -7.68
C VAL A 325 2.94 -5.14 -6.62
N GLN A 326 3.36 -6.36 -6.31
CA GLN A 326 2.74 -7.23 -5.31
C GLN A 326 2.92 -6.67 -3.90
N VAL A 327 4.00 -5.95 -3.60
CA VAL A 327 4.19 -5.29 -2.30
C VAL A 327 3.06 -4.29 -2.04
N LEU A 328 2.77 -3.42 -3.02
CA LEU A 328 1.71 -2.41 -2.89
C LEU A 328 0.32 -3.06 -2.92
N SER A 329 0.12 -4.08 -3.75
CA SER A 329 -1.11 -4.86 -3.79
C SER A 329 -1.42 -5.53 -2.45
N LYS A 330 -0.40 -6.13 -1.82
CA LYS A 330 -0.53 -6.76 -0.52
C LYS A 330 -0.84 -5.76 0.59
N ALA A 331 -0.24 -4.57 0.54
CA ALA A 331 -0.53 -3.51 1.51
C ALA A 331 -1.99 -3.02 1.36
N ALA A 332 -2.50 -2.90 0.14
CA ALA A 332 -3.89 -2.58 -0.12
C ALA A 332 -4.85 -3.69 0.36
N GLU A 333 -4.49 -4.96 0.19
CA GLU A 333 -5.24 -6.11 0.72
C GLU A 333 -5.30 -6.10 2.25
N LEU A 334 -4.18 -5.87 2.94
CA LEU A 334 -4.12 -5.77 4.40
C LEU A 334 -4.98 -4.61 4.93
N LEU A 335 -5.01 -3.50 4.21
CA LEU A 335 -5.90 -2.37 4.50
C LEU A 335 -7.37 -2.64 4.16
N GLY A 336 -7.65 -3.74 3.47
CA GLY A 336 -8.99 -4.06 2.97
C GLY A 336 -9.50 -3.01 1.99
N LEU A 337 -8.65 -2.47 1.12
CA LEU A 337 -9.08 -1.45 0.16
C LEU A 337 -9.99 -2.05 -0.92
N VAL A 338 -11.11 -1.38 -1.16
CA VAL A 338 -12.10 -1.74 -2.17
C VAL A 338 -12.11 -0.64 -3.24
N PRO A 339 -11.84 -0.97 -4.50
CA PRO A 339 -11.98 -0.02 -5.60
C PRO A 339 -13.45 0.17 -5.94
N VAL A 340 -13.85 1.43 -6.07
CA VAL A 340 -15.19 1.85 -6.47
C VAL A 340 -15.07 2.76 -7.68
N PHE A 341 -15.95 2.58 -8.65
CA PHE A 341 -15.93 3.25 -9.95
C PHE A 341 -17.15 4.16 -10.09
N PRO A 342 -17.04 5.45 -9.71
CA PRO A 342 -18.11 6.41 -9.93
C PRO A 342 -18.32 6.64 -11.43
N VAL A 343 -19.58 6.58 -11.85
CA VAL A 343 -20.03 6.82 -13.24
C VAL A 343 -21.24 7.75 -13.24
N ARG A 344 -21.45 8.48 -14.34
CA ARG A 344 -22.68 9.28 -14.51
C ARG A 344 -23.85 8.44 -15.00
N ASN A 345 -23.58 7.37 -15.73
CA ASN A 345 -24.60 6.45 -16.24
C ASN A 345 -24.14 5.01 -16.00
N THR A 346 -24.96 4.24 -15.30
CA THR A 346 -24.71 2.85 -14.87
C THR A 346 -25.02 1.80 -15.93
N SER A 347 -25.61 2.19 -17.06
CA SER A 347 -25.80 1.33 -18.23
C SER A 347 -24.67 1.47 -19.24
N THR A 348 -24.18 2.70 -19.45
CA THR A 348 -23.13 2.99 -20.45
C THR A 348 -21.74 3.17 -19.84
N PHE A 349 -21.66 3.28 -18.51
CA PHE A 349 -20.44 3.53 -17.72
C PHE A 349 -19.70 4.84 -18.08
N SER A 350 -20.41 5.78 -18.72
CA SER A 350 -19.90 7.08 -19.14
C SER A 350 -19.76 8.06 -17.97
N SER A 351 -18.83 9.00 -18.12
CA SER A 351 -18.59 10.09 -17.15
C SER A 351 -19.20 11.44 -17.59
N GLY A 352 -19.88 11.51 -18.73
CA GLY A 352 -20.42 12.73 -19.34
C GLY A 352 -21.85 12.56 -19.88
N ALA A 353 -22.49 13.66 -20.25
CA ALA A 353 -23.78 13.65 -20.95
C ALA A 353 -23.58 13.25 -22.42
N SER A 354 -24.46 12.36 -22.91
CA SER A 354 -24.59 11.85 -24.28
C SER A 354 -23.27 11.71 -25.08
N ASP A 355 -22.85 10.45 -25.25
CA ASP A 355 -21.78 10.04 -26.16
C ASP A 355 -20.33 10.23 -25.68
N SER A 356 -20.07 10.02 -24.38
CA SER A 356 -18.67 9.79 -23.98
C SER A 356 -18.22 8.43 -24.51
N LYS A 357 -17.48 8.45 -25.63
CA LYS A 357 -16.72 7.32 -26.17
C LYS A 357 -16.00 6.53 -25.06
N PHE A 358 -15.52 7.24 -24.04
CA PHE A 358 -14.77 6.72 -22.92
C PHE A 358 -15.61 6.36 -21.70
N VAL A 359 -15.21 5.29 -21.02
CA VAL A 359 -15.88 4.75 -19.82
C VAL A 359 -14.92 4.63 -18.63
N PHE A 360 -15.47 4.45 -17.43
CA PHE A 360 -14.74 4.20 -16.18
C PHE A 360 -13.60 5.20 -15.94
N ARG A 361 -13.89 6.50 -16.09
CA ARG A 361 -12.84 7.53 -15.98
C ARG A 361 -12.25 7.65 -14.58
N ASP A 362 -13.07 7.44 -13.55
CA ASP A 362 -12.67 7.61 -12.16
C ASP A 362 -12.68 6.27 -11.41
N CYS A 363 -11.83 6.18 -10.39
CA CYS A 363 -11.77 5.07 -9.45
C CYS A 363 -11.30 5.63 -8.12
N VAL A 364 -12.01 5.33 -7.04
CA VAL A 364 -11.67 5.71 -5.67
C VAL A 364 -11.48 4.47 -4.83
N LEU A 365 -10.56 4.52 -3.87
CA LEU A 365 -10.34 3.43 -2.92
C LEU A 365 -11.06 3.75 -1.61
N VAL A 366 -11.87 2.82 -1.10
CA VAL A 366 -12.51 2.90 0.22
C VAL A 366 -12.14 1.69 1.07
N LYS A 367 -12.37 1.73 2.39
CA LYS A 367 -12.04 0.61 3.27
C LYS A 367 -13.17 -0.44 3.21
N LYS A 368 -12.83 -1.71 3.44
CA LYS A 368 -13.81 -2.79 3.57
C LYS A 368 -14.81 -2.45 4.67
N GLY A 369 -16.09 -2.65 4.37
CA GLY A 369 -17.19 -2.27 5.27
C GLY A 369 -17.68 -0.83 5.09
N SER A 370 -17.09 -0.05 4.17
CA SER A 370 -17.68 1.23 3.76
C SER A 370 -19.06 1.02 3.11
N THR A 371 -19.94 1.94 3.41
CA THR A 371 -21.29 2.04 2.83
C THR A 371 -21.29 2.84 1.54
N VAL A 372 -22.37 2.77 0.77
CA VAL A 372 -22.57 3.61 -0.41
C VAL A 372 -22.57 5.10 -0.04
N GLY A 373 -23.13 5.47 1.11
CA GLY A 373 -23.09 6.83 1.64
C GLY A 373 -21.67 7.32 1.93
N ASP A 374 -20.79 6.46 2.44
CA ASP A 374 -19.37 6.80 2.65
C ASP A 374 -18.66 7.10 1.32
N VAL A 375 -18.92 6.29 0.29
CA VAL A 375 -18.39 6.55 -1.06
C VAL A 375 -18.93 7.87 -1.60
N ALA A 376 -20.24 8.11 -1.46
CA ALA A 376 -20.88 9.32 -1.95
C ALA A 376 -20.26 10.57 -1.32
N ARG A 377 -20.06 10.55 0.01
CA ARG A 377 -19.38 11.65 0.73
C ARG A 377 -17.94 11.83 0.27
N LYS A 378 -17.22 10.75 -0.05
CA LYS A 378 -15.86 10.81 -0.58
C LYS A 378 -15.79 11.43 -1.98
N VAL A 379 -16.74 11.08 -2.85
CA VAL A 379 -16.75 11.51 -4.25
C VAL A 379 -17.38 12.90 -4.44
N MET A 380 -18.45 13.19 -3.71
CA MET A 380 -19.30 14.36 -3.91
C MET A 380 -19.16 15.41 -2.79
N GLY A 381 -18.44 15.11 -1.70
CA GLY A 381 -18.35 15.97 -0.52
C GLY A 381 -19.69 16.04 0.22
N ASP A 382 -20.12 17.25 0.57
CA ASP A 382 -21.37 17.51 1.30
C ASP A 382 -22.57 17.77 0.37
N ALA A 383 -22.45 17.47 -0.93
CA ALA A 383 -23.54 17.66 -1.88
C ALA A 383 -24.74 16.76 -1.54
N PRO A 384 -25.99 17.27 -1.58
CA PRO A 384 -27.17 16.48 -1.25
C PRO A 384 -27.40 15.39 -2.31
N ILE A 385 -27.64 14.17 -1.85
CA ILE A 385 -27.92 13.02 -2.69
C ILE A 385 -29.43 12.84 -2.77
N ALA A 386 -30.00 12.83 -3.98
CA ALA A 386 -31.39 12.46 -4.19
C ALA A 386 -31.57 10.94 -4.14
N PHE A 387 -30.66 10.23 -4.80
CA PHE A 387 -30.59 8.77 -4.80
C PHE A 387 -29.30 8.27 -5.45
N VAL A 388 -29.02 6.98 -5.25
CA VAL A 388 -27.88 6.28 -5.85
C VAL A 388 -28.35 5.14 -6.75
N GLU A 389 -27.68 4.98 -7.89
CA GLU A 389 -27.88 3.87 -8.82
C GLU A 389 -26.60 3.02 -8.89
N GLY A 390 -26.77 1.70 -8.85
CA GLY A 390 -25.75 0.72 -9.16
C GLY A 390 -25.81 0.28 -10.63
N ALA A 391 -24.85 -0.55 -11.05
CA ALA A 391 -24.82 -1.13 -12.40
C ALA A 391 -26.19 -1.70 -12.82
N GLY A 392 -26.61 -1.42 -14.06
CA GLY A 392 -27.94 -1.81 -14.55
C GLY A 392 -29.10 -0.91 -14.07
N ASN A 393 -28.80 0.28 -13.55
CA ASN A 393 -29.79 1.26 -13.04
C ASN A 393 -30.60 0.76 -11.84
N ILE A 394 -30.01 -0.14 -11.05
CA ILE A 394 -30.63 -0.68 -9.84
C ILE A 394 -30.51 0.38 -8.73
N ARG A 395 -31.61 0.66 -8.00
CA ARG A 395 -31.55 1.54 -6.83
C ARG A 395 -30.82 0.86 -5.69
N VAL A 396 -29.90 1.61 -5.08
CA VAL A 396 -29.06 1.11 -3.98
C VAL A 396 -29.27 2.03 -2.77
N SER A 397 -29.35 1.44 -1.58
CA SER A 397 -29.45 2.20 -0.33
C SER A 397 -28.10 2.84 0.00
N GLU A 398 -28.11 4.02 0.63
CA GLU A 398 -26.89 4.62 1.15
C GLU A 398 -26.25 3.76 2.25
N ASP A 399 -27.06 2.97 2.98
CA ASP A 399 -26.60 2.05 4.03
C ASP A 399 -26.03 0.73 3.49
N ASP A 400 -26.19 0.45 2.18
CA ASP A 400 -25.67 -0.78 1.61
C ASP A 400 -24.14 -0.79 1.57
N PHE A 401 -23.55 -1.93 1.89
CA PHE A 401 -22.11 -2.10 1.83
C PHE A 401 -21.59 -2.18 0.40
N VAL A 402 -20.35 -1.70 0.22
CA VAL A 402 -19.61 -1.77 -1.03
C VAL A 402 -18.52 -2.85 -0.97
N ALA A 403 -18.44 -3.66 -2.01
CA ALA A 403 -17.42 -4.68 -2.21
C ALA A 403 -17.17 -4.87 -3.72
N VAL A 404 -16.02 -5.43 -4.10
CA VAL A 404 -15.79 -5.78 -5.52
C VAL A 404 -16.91 -6.72 -5.99
N GLY A 405 -17.57 -6.38 -7.10
CA GLY A 405 -18.75 -7.12 -7.59
C GLY A 405 -20.09 -6.64 -7.04
N LYS A 406 -20.11 -5.84 -5.97
CA LYS A 406 -21.33 -5.43 -5.26
C LYS A 406 -21.28 -3.95 -4.91
N ASN A 407 -22.11 -3.15 -5.56
CA ASN A 407 -22.19 -1.70 -5.35
C ASN A 407 -20.84 -0.98 -5.58
N ASP A 408 -19.95 -1.56 -6.38
CA ASP A 408 -18.64 -0.98 -6.72
C ASP A 408 -18.66 -0.17 -8.02
N VAL A 409 -19.79 -0.10 -8.72
CA VAL A 409 -20.04 0.82 -9.83
C VAL A 409 -21.27 1.63 -9.48
N LEU A 410 -21.10 2.92 -9.21
CA LEU A 410 -22.14 3.77 -8.61
C LEU A 410 -22.34 5.06 -9.40
N SER A 411 -23.58 5.51 -9.49
CA SER A 411 -23.95 6.83 -9.96
C SER A 411 -24.72 7.58 -8.88
N PHE A 412 -24.18 8.72 -8.46
CA PHE A 412 -24.80 9.58 -7.46
C PHE A 412 -25.62 10.67 -8.18
N LYS A 413 -26.94 10.71 -7.94
CA LYS A 413 -27.79 11.79 -8.46
C LYS A 413 -27.97 12.85 -7.39
N VAL A 414 -27.58 14.08 -7.74
CA VAL A 414 -27.63 15.22 -6.83
C VAL A 414 -29.08 15.69 -6.69
N GLY A 415 -29.52 15.92 -5.45
CA GLY A 415 -30.80 16.56 -5.15
C GLY A 415 -30.76 18.07 -5.40
N ARG A 416 -31.94 18.68 -5.63
CA ARG A 416 -32.01 20.14 -5.54
C ARG A 416 -31.86 20.52 -4.06
N ALA A 417 -30.93 21.43 -3.77
CA ALA A 417 -30.73 22.01 -2.45
C ALA A 417 -31.97 22.78 -1.98
#